data_AF-A0A946MZW0-F1
#
_entry.id   AF-A0A946MZW0-F1
#
_cell.length_a   1.000
_cell.length_b   1.000
_cell.length_c   1.000
_cell.angle_alpha   90.00
_cell.angle_beta   90.00
_cell.angle_gamma   90.00
#
_symmetry.space_group_name_H-M   'P 1'
#
loop_
_entity.id
_entity.type
_entity.pdbx_description
1 polymer ?
#
loop_
_entity_poly.entity_id
_entity_poly.type
_entity_poly.pdbx_seq_one_letter_code
_entity_poly.pdbx_strand_id
1 'polypeptide(L)' 'MAKSIRRIEAAARAANLEIQVEQMPDSTRTATQAAKACGCHVGQIIK' A
#
# COMPACT_ATOMS: atom_id res chain seq x y z
N MET A 1 0.06 -14.32 5.37
CA MET A 1 0.18 -13.22 4.39
C MET A 1 -0.45 -13.63 3.06
N ALA A 2 -1.27 -12.76 2.47
CA ALA A 2 -1.96 -13.02 1.20
C ALA A 2 -0.98 -13.14 0.02
N LYS A 3 -1.33 -13.94 -1.00
CA LYS A 3 -0.52 -14.17 -2.21
C LYS A 3 -0.12 -12.87 -2.92
N SER A 4 -1.03 -11.88 -2.94
CA SER A 4 -0.79 -10.58 -3.58
C SER A 4 0.29 -9.77 -2.87
N ILE A 5 0.33 -9.78 -1.53
CA ILE A 5 1.34 -9.05 -0.74
C ILE A 5 2.74 -9.61 -1.03
N ARG A 6 2.88 -10.95 -1.01
CA ARG A 6 4.16 -11.61 -1.31
C ARG A 6 4.71 -11.25 -2.69
N ARG A 7 3.83 -11.10 -3.69
CA ARG A 7 4.22 -10.66 -5.04
C ARG A 7 4.76 -9.22 -5.05
N ILE A 8 4.14 -8.32 -4.29
CA ILE A 8 4.57 -6.92 -4.19
C ILE A 8 5.93 -6.83 -3.49
N GLU A 9 6.11 -7.52 -2.37
CA GLU A 9 7.39 -7.55 -1.64
C GLU A 9 8.53 -8.11 -2.50
N ALA A 10 8.28 -9.16 -3.29
CA ALA A 10 9.27 -9.71 -4.20
C ALA A 10 9.66 -8.70 -5.29
N ALA A 11 8.69 -7.99 -5.87
CA ALA A 11 8.94 -6.98 -6.89
C ALA A 11 9.73 -5.78 -6.33
N ALA A 12 9.38 -5.30 -5.14
CA ALA A 12 10.11 -4.22 -4.49
C ALA A 12 11.57 -4.61 -4.20
N ARG A 13 11.79 -5.84 -3.70
CA ARG A 13 13.14 -6.36 -3.45
C ARG A 13 13.97 -6.49 -4.72
N ALA A 14 13.36 -6.94 -5.83
CA ALA A 14 14.01 -7.00 -7.13
C ALA A 14 14.37 -5.60 -7.69
N ALA A 15 13.63 -4.57 -7.28
CA ALA A 15 13.91 -3.17 -7.60
C ALA A 15 14.89 -2.49 -6.62
N ASN A 16 15.46 -3.22 -5.65
CA ASN A 16 16.26 -2.68 -4.53
C ASN A 16 15.53 -1.58 -3.73
N LEU A 17 14.21 -1.70 -3.61
CA LEU A 17 13.38 -0.81 -2.80
C LEU A 17 13.12 -1.43 -1.44
N GLU A 18 13.41 -0.67 -0.39
CA GLU A 18 13.00 -0.99 0.96
C GLU A 18 11.59 -0.42 1.19
N ILE A 19 10.61 -1.30 1.40
CA ILE A 19 9.21 -0.94 1.62
C ILE A 19 8.66 -1.69 2.83
N GLN A 20 7.65 -1.09 3.46
CA GLN A 20 6.84 -1.72 4.50
C GLN A 20 5.40 -1.85 4.00
N VAL A 21 4.83 -3.05 4.11
CA VAL A 21 3.41 -3.28 3.83
C VAL A 21 2.66 -3.30 5.15
N GLU A 22 1.75 -2.35 5.32
CA GLU A 22 0.91 -2.25 6.50
C GLU A 22 -0.54 -2.63 6.18
N GLN A 23 -1.17 -3.36 7.09
CA GLN A 23 -2.59 -3.70 6.98
C GLN A 23 -3.41 -2.62 7.68
N MET A 24 -4.18 -1.87 6.90
CA MET A 24 -5.02 -0.80 7.43
C MET A 24 -6.26 -1.35 8.15
N PRO A 25 -6.72 -0.68 9.22
CA PRO A 25 -7.95 -1.06 9.91
C PRO A 25 -9.21 -0.77 9.06
N ASP A 26 -9.12 0.27 8.22
CA ASP A 26 -10.19 0.71 7.32
C ASP A 26 -9.95 0.27 5.87
N SER A 27 -11.00 0.35 5.04
CA SER A 27 -10.91 0.02 3.62
C SER A 27 -9.94 0.94 2.86
N THR A 28 -9.22 0.38 1.89
CA THR A 28 -8.31 1.11 0.98
C THR A 28 -8.71 0.95 -0.49
N ARG A 29 -9.99 0.63 -0.77
CA ARG A 29 -10.46 0.31 -2.13
C ARG A 29 -10.47 1.50 -3.10
N THR A 30 -10.59 2.72 -2.57
CA THR A 30 -10.51 3.97 -3.34
C THR A 30 -9.39 4.85 -2.80
N ALA A 31 -8.88 5.76 -3.63
CA ALA A 31 -7.84 6.70 -3.22
C ALA A 31 -8.27 7.54 -2.00
N THR A 32 -9.52 8.01 -1.96
CA THR A 32 -10.05 8.78 -0.82
C THR A 32 -10.11 7.95 0.46
N GLN A 33 -10.53 6.68 0.38
CA GLN A 33 -10.57 5.79 1.53
C GLN A 33 -9.15 5.48 2.04
N ALA A 34 -8.21 5.19 1.13
CA ALA A 34 -6.81 4.95 1.48
C ALA A 34 -6.16 6.19 2.12
N ALA A 35 -6.39 7.39 1.56
CA ALA A 35 -5.87 8.63 2.12
C ALA A 35 -6.36 8.88 3.55
N LYS A 36 -7.66 8.62 3.78
CA LYS A 36 -8.25 8.69 5.12
C LYS A 36 -7.62 7.67 6.08
N ALA A 37 -7.48 6.41 5.65
CA ALA A 37 -6.89 5.35 6.46
C ALA A 37 -5.41 5.63 6.81
N CYS A 38 -4.67 6.25 5.90
CA CYS A 38 -3.26 6.60 6.08
C CYS A 38 -3.02 7.98 6.71
N GLY A 39 -4.08 8.77 6.94
CA GLY A 39 -3.94 10.14 7.47
C GLY A 39 -3.16 11.10 6.56
N CYS A 40 -3.27 10.93 5.24
CA CYS A 40 -2.54 11.72 4.25
C CYS A 40 -3.46 12.42 3.24
N HIS A 41 -2.90 13.28 2.38
CA HIS A 41 -3.67 13.91 1.32
C HIS A 41 -3.92 12.93 0.16
N VAL A 42 -5.11 12.97 -0.47
CA VAL A 42 -5.47 12.02 -1.55
C VAL A 42 -4.51 12.04 -2.74
N GLY A 43 -3.87 13.18 -3.01
CA GLY A 43 -2.84 13.32 -4.05
C GLY A 43 -1.55 12.53 -3.78
N GLN A 44 -1.38 11.97 -2.57
CA GLN A 44 -0.27 11.09 -2.21
C GLN A 44 -0.59 9.61 -2.43
N ILE A 45 -1.84 9.26 -2.78
CA ILE A 45 -2.23 7.89 -3.11
C ILE A 45 -2.10 7.65 -4.61
N ILE A 46 -1.18 6.77 -4.98
CA ILE A 46 -0.97 6.33 -6.37
C ILE A 46 -2.02 5.26 -6.72
N LYS A 47 -2.65 5.40 -7.89
CA LYS A 47 -3.58 4.42 -8.47
C LYS A 47 -2.98 3.83 -9.74
#